data_AF-A0A4V1NT09-F1
#
_entry.id   AF-A0A4V1NT09-F1
#
_cell.length_a   1.000
_cell.length_b   1.000
_cell.length_c   1.000
_cell.angle_alpha   90.00
_cell.angle_beta   90.00
_cell.angle_gamma   90.00
#
_symmetry.space_group_name_H-M   'P 1'
#
loop_
_entity.id
_entity.type
_entity.pdbx_description
1 polymer ?
#
loop_
_entity_poly.entity_id
_entity_poly.type
_entity_poly.pdbx_seq_one_letter_code
_entity_poly.pdbx_strand_id
1 'polypeptide(L)'
;MDALLIAADRLDESTERDQLAADYARDPVKWARDKLGEHLWSKQVEIAQSVRDHRLTAVRSCHGVGKSWTASRLTAWWLDTHPPGEARVVTTAPTGDQVKAILWSEINAAFSKAEARERPFIGRINETEWKLGKRMIAFGRKPSDYNPHAFQGIHAKYVLVILDEACGINRQFWTAANAIATGEHCRILAIGNPDDPGSQFARACANTDRWNVIGISAFDTPNFTDEPIPDELRPMLVSRDYVDDMAAEFGTESPTYTSKVRGEFPHDSEDGVVRLSKLRACAAPRDEPPTDVLPVELGVDMGAGGDETSIRERRGMVVGREWRFREKDPVKAAARIVEAIRESGAGTVKVDSIGIGWGIVGNLREKREQGRHTAEILGVNVSEASTEPQRFTRLRSQIWWEIGRKLSEDCSWDLSGLEEDDRERLVSQLTAPKYSIDSAGRIVVEPKAETIKRLGRSPDNADALLLAFYAAPGGFDAAMGYLAGMKAG
;
A
#
# COMPACT_ATOMS: atom_id res chain seq x y z
N MET A 1 26.46 -31.59 -54.38
CA MET A 1 26.23 -32.48 -53.22
C MET A 1 26.40 -31.70 -51.92
N ASP A 2 27.47 -30.91 -51.77
CA ASP A 2 27.74 -30.10 -50.58
C ASP A 2 26.68 -29.05 -50.20
N ALA A 3 26.05 -28.36 -51.17
CA ALA A 3 25.02 -27.37 -50.87
C ALA A 3 23.72 -27.98 -50.30
N LEU A 4 23.41 -29.22 -50.68
CA LEU A 4 22.23 -29.96 -50.19
C LEU A 4 22.50 -30.57 -48.80
N LEU A 5 23.71 -31.04 -48.56
CA LEU A 5 24.18 -31.48 -47.24
C LEU A 5 24.20 -30.32 -46.24
N ILE A 6 24.76 -29.16 -46.60
CA ILE A 6 24.78 -27.96 -45.73
C ILE A 6 23.36 -27.43 -45.45
N ALA A 7 22.45 -27.53 -46.42
CA ALA A 7 21.05 -27.13 -46.22
C ALA A 7 20.30 -28.10 -45.30
N ALA A 8 20.54 -29.41 -45.42
CA ALA A 8 19.97 -30.43 -44.54
C ALA A 8 20.51 -30.30 -43.11
N ASP A 9 21.82 -30.09 -42.94
CA ASP A 9 22.47 -29.89 -41.63
C ASP A 9 21.90 -28.66 -40.91
N ARG A 10 21.66 -27.56 -41.65
CA ARG A 10 21.03 -26.34 -41.10
C ARG A 10 19.54 -26.52 -40.75
N LEU A 11 18.84 -27.40 -41.46
CA LEU A 11 17.44 -27.73 -41.18
C LEU A 11 17.34 -28.61 -39.92
N ASP A 12 18.23 -29.60 -39.77
CA ASP A 12 18.32 -30.45 -38.59
C ASP A 12 18.74 -29.63 -37.35
N GLU A 13 19.75 -28.76 -37.46
CA GLU A 13 20.14 -27.82 -36.39
C GLU A 13 19.00 -26.87 -35.99
N SER A 14 18.17 -26.42 -36.94
CA SER A 14 17.00 -25.58 -36.63
C SER A 14 15.91 -26.36 -35.90
N THR A 15 15.68 -27.61 -36.28
CA THR A 15 14.64 -28.47 -35.70
C THR A 15 15.01 -28.88 -34.27
N GLU A 16 16.29 -29.20 -34.02
CA GLU A 16 16.79 -29.47 -32.66
C GLU A 16 16.72 -28.24 -31.76
N ARG A 17 17.03 -27.04 -32.27
CA ARG A 17 16.88 -25.79 -31.51
C ARG A 17 15.43 -25.50 -31.15
N ASP A 18 14.50 -25.70 -32.09
CA ASP A 18 13.07 -25.46 -31.86
C ASP A 18 12.49 -26.47 -30.85
N GLN A 19 12.91 -27.74 -30.94
CA GLN A 19 12.51 -28.77 -29.98
C GLN A 19 13.07 -28.49 -28.58
N LEU A 20 14.33 -28.06 -28.48
CA LEU A 20 14.95 -27.68 -27.21
C LEU A 20 14.32 -26.43 -26.60
N ALA A 21 13.95 -25.44 -27.42
CA ALA A 21 13.22 -24.26 -26.97
C ALA A 21 11.83 -24.61 -26.43
N ALA A 22 11.11 -25.54 -27.09
CA ALA A 22 9.83 -26.03 -26.62
C ALA A 22 9.93 -26.78 -25.29
N ASP A 23 10.98 -27.60 -25.11
CA ASP A 23 11.30 -28.26 -23.84
C ASP A 23 11.56 -27.25 -22.72
N TYR A 24 12.40 -26.24 -22.98
CA TYR A 24 12.71 -25.18 -22.03
C TYR A 24 11.50 -24.28 -21.71
N ALA A 25 10.61 -24.03 -22.69
CA ALA A 25 9.37 -23.32 -22.46
C ALA A 25 8.42 -24.10 -21.53
N ARG A 26 8.48 -25.43 -21.54
CA ARG A 26 7.70 -26.29 -20.63
C ARG A 26 8.40 -26.48 -19.29
N ASP A 27 9.72 -26.35 -19.21
CA ASP A 27 10.48 -26.58 -18.00
C ASP A 27 11.47 -25.42 -17.74
N PRO A 28 11.03 -24.34 -17.07
CA PRO A 28 11.90 -23.22 -16.73
C PRO A 28 13.06 -23.61 -15.80
N VAL A 29 12.92 -24.69 -15.03
CA VAL A 29 13.96 -25.18 -14.11
C VAL A 29 15.08 -25.85 -14.91
N LYS A 30 14.71 -26.73 -15.85
CA LYS A 30 15.65 -27.32 -16.80
C LYS A 30 16.35 -26.24 -17.62
N TRP A 31 15.62 -25.21 -18.08
CA TRP A 31 16.23 -24.07 -18.77
C TRP A 31 17.29 -23.38 -17.91
N ALA A 32 16.98 -23.00 -16.66
CA ALA A 32 17.93 -22.29 -15.81
C ALA A 32 19.19 -23.12 -15.52
N ARG A 33 19.03 -24.42 -15.26
CA ARG A 33 20.15 -25.35 -15.08
C ARG A 33 20.98 -25.49 -16.35
N ASP A 34 20.35 -25.76 -17.48
CA ASP A 34 21.07 -26.13 -18.70
C ASP A 34 21.67 -24.88 -19.40
N LYS A 35 20.96 -23.75 -19.42
CA LYS A 35 21.46 -22.48 -19.98
C LYS A 35 22.42 -21.76 -19.05
N LEU A 36 22.02 -21.54 -17.81
CA LEU A 36 22.76 -20.68 -16.89
C LEU A 36 23.63 -21.46 -15.90
N GLY A 37 23.44 -22.77 -15.76
CA GLY A 37 24.13 -23.54 -14.71
C GLY A 37 23.62 -23.20 -13.32
N GLU A 38 22.39 -22.69 -13.21
CA GLU A 38 21.83 -22.18 -11.96
C GLU A 38 20.87 -23.20 -11.34
N HIS A 39 20.87 -23.23 -10.00
CA HIS A 39 19.95 -24.03 -9.21
C HIS A 39 18.82 -23.12 -8.68
N LEU A 40 17.56 -23.53 -8.90
CA LEU A 40 16.39 -22.90 -8.32
C LEU A 40 15.91 -23.76 -7.16
N TRP A 41 15.74 -23.16 -6.00
CA TRP A 41 15.12 -23.83 -4.86
C TRP A 41 13.58 -23.81 -4.97
N SER A 42 12.91 -24.59 -4.14
CA SER A 42 11.50 -24.98 -4.26
C SER A 42 10.54 -23.82 -4.53
N LYS A 43 10.63 -22.71 -3.79
CA LYS A 43 9.76 -21.54 -4.02
C LYS A 43 10.08 -20.78 -5.29
N GLN A 44 11.34 -20.74 -5.74
CA GLN A 44 11.68 -20.15 -7.03
C GLN A 44 11.14 -21.00 -8.18
N VAL A 45 11.17 -22.33 -8.03
CA VAL A 45 10.52 -23.28 -8.95
C VAL A 45 9.00 -23.03 -9.00
N GLU A 46 8.36 -22.89 -7.84
CA GLU A 46 6.92 -22.60 -7.72
C GLU A 46 6.54 -21.30 -8.47
N ILE A 47 7.32 -20.22 -8.29
CA ILE A 47 7.10 -18.95 -9.01
C ILE A 47 7.24 -19.16 -10.52
N ALA A 48 8.29 -19.85 -10.97
CA ALA A 48 8.55 -20.06 -12.39
C ALA A 48 7.43 -20.86 -13.07
N GLN A 49 6.96 -21.92 -12.40
CA GLN A 49 5.84 -22.73 -12.86
C GLN A 49 4.53 -21.93 -12.86
N SER A 50 4.28 -21.11 -11.83
CA SER A 50 3.11 -20.23 -11.78
C SER A 50 3.10 -19.24 -12.95
N VAL A 51 4.24 -18.64 -13.30
CA VAL A 51 4.31 -17.73 -14.46
C VAL A 51 4.09 -18.47 -15.79
N ARG A 52 4.55 -19.71 -15.91
CA ARG A 52 4.26 -20.57 -17.07
C ARG A 52 2.75 -20.81 -17.21
N ASP A 53 2.10 -21.22 -16.12
CA ASP A 53 0.76 -21.81 -16.13
C ASP A 53 -0.37 -20.80 -15.90
N HIS A 54 -0.09 -19.66 -15.25
CA HIS A 54 -1.11 -18.71 -14.81
C HIS A 54 -0.92 -17.32 -15.39
N ARG A 55 -2.02 -16.73 -15.87
CA ARG A 55 -2.01 -15.38 -16.45
C ARG A 55 -1.49 -14.32 -15.46
N LEU A 56 -1.84 -14.46 -14.18
CA LEU A 56 -1.58 -13.48 -13.14
C LEU A 56 -0.98 -14.20 -11.92
N THR A 57 0.26 -13.86 -11.57
CA THR A 57 0.98 -14.40 -10.41
C THR A 57 1.35 -13.28 -9.47
N ALA A 58 1.00 -13.40 -8.19
CA ALA A 58 1.39 -12.47 -7.13
C ALA A 58 2.23 -13.20 -6.07
N VAL A 59 3.38 -12.64 -5.69
CA VAL A 59 4.35 -13.28 -4.79
C VAL A 59 4.68 -12.33 -3.65
N ARG A 60 4.04 -12.55 -2.50
CA ARG A 60 4.38 -11.85 -1.26
C ARG A 60 5.50 -12.61 -0.55
N SER A 61 6.57 -11.92 -0.19
CA SER A 61 7.73 -12.60 0.40
C SER A 61 8.47 -11.76 1.42
N CYS A 62 9.19 -12.44 2.30
CA CYS A 62 10.14 -11.85 3.24
C CYS A 62 11.37 -11.27 2.52
N HIS A 63 12.27 -10.67 3.29
CA HIS A 63 13.58 -10.23 2.80
C HIS A 63 14.54 -11.40 2.56
N GLY A 64 15.49 -11.23 1.63
CA GLY A 64 16.57 -12.21 1.40
C GLY A 64 16.20 -13.51 0.69
N VAL A 65 15.14 -13.55 -0.14
CA VAL A 65 14.71 -14.78 -0.84
C VAL A 65 15.10 -14.86 -2.33
N GLY A 66 15.80 -13.85 -2.85
CA GLY A 66 16.16 -13.79 -4.28
C GLY A 66 15.00 -13.40 -5.20
N LYS A 67 14.14 -12.45 -4.79
CA LYS A 67 12.98 -11.95 -5.59
C LYS A 67 13.40 -11.43 -6.97
N SER A 68 14.19 -10.36 -7.00
CA SER A 68 14.62 -9.69 -8.24
C SER A 68 15.50 -10.61 -9.09
N TRP A 69 16.30 -11.47 -8.45
CA TRP A 69 17.03 -12.54 -9.11
C TRP A 69 16.06 -13.47 -9.86
N THR A 70 15.01 -13.98 -9.21
CA THR A 70 14.02 -14.86 -9.86
C THR A 70 13.31 -14.15 -11.01
N ALA A 71 12.88 -12.90 -10.80
CA ALA A 71 12.24 -12.08 -11.82
C ALA A 71 13.15 -11.83 -13.04
N SER A 72 14.46 -11.64 -12.84
CA SER A 72 15.43 -11.48 -13.93
C SER A 72 15.57 -12.77 -14.75
N ARG A 73 15.59 -13.94 -14.11
CA ARG A 73 15.69 -15.24 -14.81
C ARG A 73 14.44 -15.51 -15.61
N LEU A 74 13.26 -15.15 -15.08
CA LEU A 74 12.01 -15.24 -15.83
C LEU A 74 11.95 -14.29 -17.02
N THR A 75 12.57 -13.11 -16.93
CA THR A 75 12.74 -12.21 -18.08
C THR A 75 13.54 -12.87 -19.19
N ALA A 76 14.71 -13.43 -18.85
CA ALA A 76 15.59 -14.09 -19.81
C ALA A 76 14.95 -15.37 -20.38
N TRP A 77 14.37 -16.22 -19.53
CA TRP A 77 13.65 -17.43 -19.94
C TRP A 77 12.52 -17.11 -20.92
N TRP A 78 11.71 -16.09 -20.62
CA TRP A 78 10.58 -15.72 -21.48
C TRP A 78 11.04 -15.29 -22.88
N LEU A 79 12.15 -14.56 -22.99
CA LEU A 79 12.67 -14.10 -24.28
C LEU A 79 13.44 -15.18 -25.04
N ASP A 80 14.10 -16.11 -24.33
CA ASP A 80 14.92 -17.16 -24.93
C ASP A 80 14.09 -18.37 -25.41
N THR A 81 12.94 -18.62 -24.81
CA THR A 81 12.12 -19.82 -25.08
C THR A 81 10.93 -19.60 -26.01
N HIS A 82 10.60 -18.35 -26.33
CA HIS A 82 9.55 -18.01 -27.29
C HIS A 82 10.14 -17.63 -28.65
N PRO A 83 9.38 -17.79 -29.76
CA PRO A 83 9.86 -17.46 -31.10
C PRO A 83 10.42 -16.03 -31.20
N PRO A 84 11.61 -15.85 -31.83
CA PRO A 84 12.25 -14.54 -31.93
C PRO A 84 11.33 -13.47 -32.51
N GLY A 85 11.08 -12.40 -31.73
CA GLY A 85 10.22 -11.29 -32.13
C GLY A 85 8.72 -11.46 -31.84
N GLU A 86 8.29 -12.61 -31.31
CA GLU A 86 6.92 -12.83 -30.83
C GLU A 86 6.73 -12.56 -29.34
N ALA A 87 7.83 -12.50 -28.58
CA ALA A 87 7.84 -12.19 -27.15
C ALA A 87 8.33 -10.79 -26.84
N ARG A 88 7.75 -10.20 -25.78
CA ARG A 88 8.22 -8.96 -25.16
C ARG A 88 8.13 -9.02 -23.65
N VAL A 89 9.11 -8.42 -22.97
CA VAL A 89 9.09 -8.27 -21.51
C VAL A 89 9.12 -6.80 -21.11
N VAL A 90 8.30 -6.46 -20.13
CA VAL A 90 8.24 -5.11 -19.56
C VAL A 90 8.48 -5.22 -18.07
N THR A 91 9.46 -4.48 -17.56
CA THR A 91 9.72 -4.46 -16.12
C THR A 91 9.60 -3.07 -15.52
N THR A 92 9.15 -3.02 -14.27
CA THR A 92 9.07 -1.77 -13.50
C THR A 92 9.27 -2.05 -12.02
N ALA A 93 9.65 -1.00 -11.28
CA ALA A 93 9.86 -1.00 -9.84
C ALA A 93 9.48 0.41 -9.30
N PRO A 94 9.42 0.62 -7.98
CA PRO A 94 9.05 1.92 -7.39
C PRO A 94 9.92 3.10 -7.88
N THR A 95 11.22 2.87 -8.12
CA THR A 95 12.14 3.88 -8.68
C THR A 95 12.88 3.39 -9.93
N GLY A 96 13.26 4.34 -10.80
CA GLY A 96 14.05 4.02 -11.99
C GLY A 96 15.45 3.47 -11.65
N ASP A 97 16.03 3.97 -10.55
CA ASP A 97 17.32 3.49 -10.05
C ASP A 97 17.23 2.04 -9.56
N GLN A 98 16.13 1.64 -8.91
CA GLN A 98 15.91 0.23 -8.54
C GLN A 98 15.79 -0.67 -9.76
N VAL A 99 15.08 -0.22 -10.80
CA VAL A 99 14.98 -0.97 -12.06
C VAL A 99 16.38 -1.21 -12.64
N LYS A 100 17.20 -0.17 -12.73
CA LYS A 100 18.55 -0.23 -13.31
C LYS A 100 19.53 -1.03 -12.43
N ALA A 101 19.63 -0.67 -11.16
CA ALA A 101 20.67 -1.15 -10.25
C ALA A 101 20.40 -2.55 -9.69
N ILE A 102 19.15 -3.00 -9.66
CA ILE A 102 18.78 -4.30 -9.08
C ILE A 102 18.34 -5.25 -10.20
N LEU A 103 17.11 -5.08 -10.70
CA LEU A 103 16.52 -6.05 -11.63
C LEU A 103 17.31 -6.16 -12.94
N TRP A 104 17.67 -5.04 -13.57
CA TRP A 104 18.43 -5.08 -14.82
C TRP A 104 19.90 -5.43 -14.64
N SER A 105 20.50 -5.13 -13.49
CA SER A 105 21.84 -5.65 -13.15
C SER A 105 21.82 -7.18 -13.14
N GLU A 106 20.81 -7.79 -12.53
CA GLU A 106 20.61 -9.25 -12.52
C GLU A 106 20.32 -9.83 -13.92
N ILE A 107 19.55 -9.13 -14.77
CA ILE A 107 19.34 -9.56 -16.17
C ILE A 107 20.67 -9.51 -16.94
N ASN A 108 21.48 -8.46 -16.76
CA ASN A 108 22.81 -8.36 -17.39
C ASN A 108 23.77 -9.44 -16.88
N ALA A 109 23.68 -9.82 -15.60
CA ALA A 109 24.44 -10.93 -15.05
C ALA A 109 24.03 -12.27 -15.68
N ALA A 110 22.73 -12.51 -15.87
CA ALA A 110 22.24 -13.69 -16.60
C ALA A 110 22.75 -13.71 -18.05
N PHE A 111 22.76 -12.56 -18.73
CA PHE A 111 23.29 -12.41 -20.09
C PHE A 111 24.79 -12.79 -20.16
N SER A 112 25.59 -12.21 -19.27
CA SER A 112 27.04 -12.46 -19.18
C SER A 112 27.33 -13.93 -18.85
N LYS A 113 26.52 -14.54 -17.98
CA LYS A 113 26.65 -15.96 -17.62
C LYS A 113 26.32 -16.89 -18.79
N ALA A 114 25.30 -16.57 -19.57
CA ALA A 114 24.96 -17.32 -20.78
C ALA A 114 26.08 -17.25 -21.83
N GLU A 115 26.71 -16.08 -22.00
CA GLU A 115 27.86 -15.90 -22.90
C GLU A 115 29.09 -16.70 -22.43
N ALA A 116 29.42 -16.62 -21.13
CA ALA A 116 30.54 -17.36 -20.54
C ALA A 116 30.39 -18.89 -20.65
N ARG A 117 29.15 -19.37 -20.83
CA ARG A 117 28.81 -20.79 -21.02
C ARG A 117 28.62 -21.17 -22.49
N GLU A 118 29.01 -20.29 -23.42
CA GLU A 118 28.88 -20.50 -24.87
C GLU A 118 27.43 -20.77 -25.32
N ARG A 119 26.47 -20.22 -24.57
CA ARG A 119 25.03 -20.37 -24.81
C ARG A 119 24.35 -19.00 -24.86
N PRO A 120 24.86 -18.03 -25.64
CA PRO A 120 24.43 -16.64 -25.59
C PRO A 120 22.95 -16.49 -25.93
N PHE A 121 22.32 -15.49 -25.33
CA PHE A 121 20.97 -15.12 -25.72
C PHE A 121 20.95 -14.35 -27.05
N ILE A 122 19.80 -14.34 -27.70
CA ILE A 122 19.61 -13.58 -28.93
C ILE A 122 19.60 -12.06 -28.68
N GLY A 123 20.20 -11.29 -29.58
CA GLY A 123 20.15 -9.83 -29.53
C GLY A 123 21.28 -9.21 -28.70
N ARG A 124 21.03 -8.01 -28.19
CA ARG A 124 21.99 -7.19 -27.43
C ARG A 124 21.29 -6.52 -26.26
N ILE A 125 22.00 -6.42 -25.14
CA ILE A 125 21.51 -5.79 -23.91
C ILE A 125 22.33 -4.53 -23.58
N ASN A 126 21.69 -3.58 -22.92
CA ASN A 126 22.36 -2.45 -22.27
C ASN A 126 21.85 -2.32 -20.81
N GLU A 127 22.06 -1.18 -20.17
CA GLU A 127 21.68 -0.98 -18.77
C GLU A 127 20.21 -1.25 -18.45
N THR A 128 19.27 -0.94 -19.35
CA THR A 128 17.82 -1.07 -19.09
C THR A 128 16.99 -1.50 -20.31
N GLU A 129 17.63 -1.90 -21.41
CA GLU A 129 16.97 -2.31 -22.65
C GLU A 129 17.64 -3.55 -23.26
N TRP A 130 16.82 -4.44 -23.83
CA TRP A 130 17.25 -5.59 -24.62
C TRP A 130 16.62 -5.50 -26.02
N LYS A 131 17.47 -5.52 -27.05
CA LYS A 131 17.10 -5.36 -28.45
C LYS A 131 17.45 -6.60 -29.29
N LEU A 132 16.56 -6.96 -30.21
CA LEU A 132 16.80 -7.88 -31.31
C LEU A 132 16.84 -7.07 -32.62
N GLY A 133 18.03 -6.90 -33.19
CA GLY A 133 18.24 -5.96 -34.30
C GLY A 133 17.88 -4.54 -33.88
N LYS A 134 16.97 -3.88 -34.62
CA LYS A 134 16.46 -2.55 -34.30
C LYS A 134 15.24 -2.56 -33.36
N ARG A 135 14.70 -3.75 -33.03
CA ARG A 135 13.46 -3.89 -32.25
C ARG A 135 13.80 -4.08 -30.77
N MET A 136 13.20 -3.26 -29.92
CA MET A 136 13.21 -3.47 -28.48
C MET A 136 12.28 -4.63 -28.11
N ILE A 137 12.84 -5.63 -27.43
CA ILE A 137 12.13 -6.83 -26.98
C ILE A 137 11.96 -6.84 -25.46
N ALA A 138 12.82 -6.15 -24.71
CA ALA A 138 12.54 -5.81 -23.32
C ALA A 138 13.09 -4.45 -22.92
N PHE A 139 12.47 -3.86 -21.90
CA PHE A 139 12.99 -2.67 -21.24
C PHE A 139 12.46 -2.57 -19.81
N GLY A 140 13.21 -1.86 -18.98
CA GLY A 140 12.80 -1.47 -17.63
C GLY A 140 12.71 0.03 -17.50
N ARG A 141 11.63 0.51 -16.88
CA ARG A 141 11.52 1.93 -16.50
C ARG A 141 10.56 2.11 -15.34
N LYS A 142 10.78 3.15 -14.54
CA LYS A 142 9.73 3.79 -13.73
C LYS A 142 9.20 4.98 -14.51
N PRO A 143 8.00 4.92 -15.09
CA PRO A 143 7.47 6.09 -15.77
C PRO A 143 7.13 7.20 -14.78
N SER A 144 6.98 8.43 -15.27
CA SER A 144 6.50 9.53 -14.41
C SER A 144 5.07 9.26 -13.95
N ASP A 145 4.75 9.71 -12.73
CA ASP A 145 3.46 9.43 -12.10
C ASP A 145 2.25 10.11 -12.79
N TYR A 146 2.48 10.81 -13.91
CA TYR A 146 1.45 11.49 -14.70
C TYR A 146 1.40 11.00 -16.15
N ASN A 147 2.18 9.97 -16.52
CA ASN A 147 2.22 9.44 -17.88
C ASN A 147 1.61 8.02 -17.95
N PRO A 148 0.27 7.91 -18.05
CA PRO A 148 -0.41 6.63 -18.19
C PRO A 148 -0.08 5.92 -19.52
N HIS A 149 0.51 6.64 -20.48
CA HIS A 149 0.88 6.13 -21.79
C HIS A 149 2.25 5.49 -21.85
N ALA A 150 2.97 5.43 -20.72
CA ALA A 150 4.33 4.91 -20.69
C ALA A 150 4.45 3.57 -21.41
N PHE A 151 3.55 2.62 -21.12
CA PHE A 151 3.60 1.28 -21.70
C PHE A 151 2.89 1.13 -23.06
N GLN A 152 2.48 2.21 -23.72
CA GLN A 152 1.84 2.12 -25.05
C GLN A 152 2.77 1.59 -26.15
N GLY A 153 2.17 0.94 -27.15
CA GLY A 153 2.89 0.38 -28.32
C GLY A 153 3.51 -1.00 -28.08
N ILE A 154 3.31 -1.57 -26.89
CA ILE A 154 3.81 -2.91 -26.55
C ILE A 154 2.74 -3.93 -26.91
N HIS A 155 2.86 -4.48 -28.11
CA HIS A 155 2.03 -5.57 -28.59
C HIS A 155 2.92 -6.72 -29.09
N ALA A 156 2.68 -7.92 -28.59
CA ALA A 156 3.33 -9.16 -28.99
C ALA A 156 2.41 -10.33 -28.61
N LYS A 157 2.63 -11.52 -29.19
CA LYS A 157 1.84 -12.71 -28.83
C LYS A 157 2.10 -13.13 -27.38
N TYR A 158 3.35 -13.01 -26.93
CA TYR A 158 3.80 -13.39 -25.59
C TYR A 158 4.34 -12.17 -24.84
N VAL A 159 3.47 -11.44 -24.14
CA VAL A 159 3.89 -10.31 -23.29
C VAL A 159 4.01 -10.77 -21.84
N LEU A 160 5.18 -10.58 -21.22
CA LEU A 160 5.36 -10.74 -19.78
C LEU A 160 5.58 -9.35 -19.15
N VAL A 161 4.78 -9.02 -18.15
CA VAL A 161 4.96 -7.81 -17.33
C VAL A 161 5.43 -8.21 -15.94
N ILE A 162 6.52 -7.61 -15.47
CA ILE A 162 7.09 -7.84 -14.14
C ILE A 162 7.01 -6.54 -13.35
N LEU A 163 6.30 -6.60 -12.24
CA LEU A 163 6.20 -5.56 -11.22
C LEU A 163 7.08 -5.99 -10.05
N ASP A 164 8.35 -5.56 -10.03
CA ASP A 164 9.29 -5.84 -8.95
C ASP A 164 9.12 -4.81 -7.82
N GLU A 165 9.32 -5.24 -6.57
CA GLU A 165 8.92 -4.49 -5.37
C GLU A 165 7.48 -3.93 -5.48
N ALA A 166 6.55 -4.82 -5.86
CA ALA A 166 5.18 -4.52 -6.25
C ALA A 166 4.38 -3.68 -5.24
N CYS A 167 4.71 -3.77 -3.95
CA CYS A 167 4.05 -3.00 -2.90
C CYS A 167 4.23 -1.49 -3.06
N GLY A 168 5.37 -1.04 -3.58
CA GLY A 168 5.67 0.38 -3.81
C GLY A 168 5.20 0.91 -5.17
N ILE A 169 4.56 0.07 -6.01
CA ILE A 169 4.12 0.47 -7.35
C ILE A 169 2.73 1.10 -7.31
N ASN A 170 2.63 2.33 -7.82
CA ASN A 170 1.38 3.09 -7.91
C ASN A 170 0.35 2.40 -8.83
N ARG A 171 -0.93 2.48 -8.45
CA ARG A 171 -2.10 1.88 -9.14
C ARG A 171 -2.13 2.13 -10.65
N GLN A 172 -1.68 3.28 -11.13
CA GLN A 172 -1.69 3.57 -12.57
C GLN A 172 -0.82 2.60 -13.39
N PHE A 173 0.31 2.14 -12.85
CA PHE A 173 1.18 1.18 -13.54
C PHE A 173 0.57 -0.22 -13.54
N TRP A 174 -0.20 -0.57 -12.50
CA TRP A 174 -1.03 -1.78 -12.53
C TRP A 174 -2.10 -1.72 -13.62
N THR A 175 -2.77 -0.58 -13.78
CA THR A 175 -3.74 -0.40 -14.87
C THR A 175 -3.08 -0.55 -16.24
N ALA A 176 -1.92 0.06 -16.43
CA ALA A 176 -1.20 -0.03 -17.69
C ALA A 176 -0.62 -1.43 -17.96
N ALA A 177 -0.15 -2.14 -16.93
CA ALA A 177 0.27 -3.54 -17.02
C ALA A 177 -0.89 -4.43 -17.49
N ASN A 178 -2.07 -4.28 -16.90
CA ASN A 178 -3.28 -5.00 -17.34
C ASN A 178 -3.69 -4.64 -18.78
N ALA A 179 -3.50 -3.39 -19.20
CA ALA A 179 -3.86 -2.93 -20.55
C ALA A 179 -2.98 -3.51 -21.65
N ILE A 180 -1.71 -3.87 -21.35
CA ILE A 180 -0.80 -4.49 -22.34
C ILE A 180 -0.78 -6.03 -22.26
N ALA A 181 -1.21 -6.60 -21.13
CA ALA A 181 -1.29 -8.05 -20.91
C ALA A 181 -2.71 -8.60 -21.19
N THR A 182 -3.30 -8.24 -22.34
CA THR A 182 -4.68 -8.60 -22.71
C THR A 182 -4.81 -9.93 -23.45
N GLY A 183 -3.72 -10.41 -24.07
CA GLY A 183 -3.70 -11.67 -24.82
C GLY A 183 -3.72 -12.92 -23.93
N GLU A 184 -4.15 -14.05 -24.50
CA GLU A 184 -4.24 -15.35 -23.82
C GLU A 184 -2.90 -15.83 -23.25
N HIS A 185 -1.81 -15.60 -23.99
CA HIS A 185 -0.47 -16.00 -23.58
C HIS A 185 0.28 -14.91 -22.80
N CYS A 186 -0.34 -13.76 -22.55
CA CYS A 186 0.28 -12.72 -21.75
C CYS A 186 0.34 -13.14 -20.27
N ARG A 187 1.32 -12.64 -19.54
CA ARG A 187 1.57 -12.94 -18.13
C ARG A 187 1.86 -11.66 -17.35
N ILE A 188 1.42 -11.60 -16.10
CA ILE A 188 1.86 -10.59 -15.13
C ILE A 188 2.42 -11.29 -13.90
N LEU A 189 3.65 -10.97 -13.54
CA LEU A 189 4.26 -11.30 -12.26
C LEU A 189 4.34 -10.04 -11.41
N ALA A 190 3.70 -10.04 -10.24
CA ALA A 190 3.90 -9.03 -9.21
C ALA A 190 4.59 -9.66 -8.02
N ILE A 191 5.77 -9.16 -7.65
CA ILE A 191 6.59 -9.73 -6.59
C ILE A 191 7.11 -8.61 -5.69
N GLY A 192 7.10 -8.82 -4.38
CA GLY A 192 7.56 -7.80 -3.45
C GLY A 192 7.36 -8.16 -1.99
N ASN A 193 7.87 -7.29 -1.12
CA ASN A 193 7.62 -7.39 0.32
C ASN A 193 6.25 -6.80 0.66
N PRO A 194 5.46 -7.42 1.55
CA PRO A 194 4.11 -6.99 1.85
C PRO A 194 4.06 -5.85 2.89
N ASP A 195 4.71 -4.72 2.58
CA ASP A 195 4.93 -3.62 3.52
C ASP A 195 3.69 -2.75 3.81
N ASP A 196 2.79 -2.63 2.82
CA ASP A 196 1.62 -1.76 2.89
C ASP A 196 0.34 -2.55 2.59
N PRO A 197 -0.51 -2.83 3.61
CA PRO A 197 -1.79 -3.53 3.43
C PRO A 197 -2.81 -2.73 2.60
N GLY A 198 -2.60 -1.41 2.42
CA GLY A 198 -3.43 -0.55 1.58
C GLY A 198 -3.02 -0.54 0.10
N SER A 199 -1.89 -1.17 -0.25
CA SER A 199 -1.34 -1.14 -1.60
C SER A 199 -2.20 -1.89 -2.63
N GLN A 200 -2.01 -1.58 -3.91
CA GLN A 200 -2.62 -2.35 -5.00
C GLN A 200 -2.08 -3.80 -5.04
N PHE A 201 -0.87 -4.02 -4.52
CA PHE A 201 -0.28 -5.34 -4.36
C PHE A 201 -1.01 -6.18 -3.31
N ALA A 202 -1.36 -5.59 -2.16
CA ALA A 202 -2.19 -6.24 -1.14
C ALA A 202 -3.55 -6.68 -1.71
N ARG A 203 -4.20 -5.82 -2.50
CA ARG A 203 -5.45 -6.15 -3.19
C ARG A 203 -5.31 -7.28 -4.20
N ALA A 204 -4.17 -7.36 -4.91
CA ALA A 204 -3.89 -8.46 -5.83
C ALA A 204 -3.69 -9.78 -5.05
N CYS A 205 -2.93 -9.75 -3.96
CA CYS A 205 -2.70 -10.91 -3.09
C CYS A 205 -3.97 -11.38 -2.35
N ALA A 206 -4.94 -10.50 -2.13
CA ALA A 206 -6.23 -10.86 -1.53
C ALA A 206 -7.25 -11.43 -2.53
N ASN A 207 -7.05 -11.23 -3.84
CA ASN A 207 -7.98 -11.67 -4.89
C ASN A 207 -7.50 -12.99 -5.52
N THR A 208 -7.61 -14.08 -4.75
CA THR A 208 -7.16 -15.43 -5.14
C THR A 208 -7.99 -16.04 -6.26
N ASP A 209 -9.20 -15.55 -6.52
CA ASP A 209 -10.01 -15.99 -7.67
C ASP A 209 -9.40 -15.53 -9.00
N ARG A 210 -8.65 -14.42 -8.98
CA ARG A 210 -8.05 -13.81 -10.17
C ARG A 210 -6.54 -14.03 -10.27
N TRP A 211 -5.84 -14.09 -9.13
CA TRP A 211 -4.39 -14.22 -9.06
C TRP A 211 -4.01 -15.56 -8.45
N ASN A 212 -3.01 -16.22 -9.03
CA ASN A 212 -2.29 -17.25 -8.28
C ASN A 212 -1.35 -16.56 -7.29
N VAL A 213 -1.54 -16.81 -5.99
CA VAL A 213 -0.84 -16.08 -4.92
C VAL A 213 0.12 -17.04 -4.21
N ILE A 214 1.40 -16.67 -4.17
CA ILE A 214 2.48 -17.41 -3.52
C ILE A 214 2.97 -16.59 -2.32
N GLY A 215 3.05 -17.24 -1.16
CA GLY A 215 3.65 -16.69 0.05
C GLY A 215 5.02 -17.32 0.32
N ILE A 216 5.98 -16.50 0.75
CA ILE A 216 7.31 -16.96 1.17
C ILE A 216 7.71 -16.24 2.46
N SER A 217 7.73 -16.98 3.56
CA SER A 217 8.32 -16.56 4.83
C SER A 217 9.81 -16.89 4.88
N ALA A 218 10.55 -16.32 5.83
CA ALA A 218 11.93 -16.70 6.08
C ALA A 218 12.07 -18.19 6.41
N PHE A 219 11.06 -18.75 7.08
CA PHE A 219 11.01 -20.14 7.50
C PHE A 219 10.78 -21.13 6.35
N ASP A 220 10.31 -20.66 5.20
CA ASP A 220 10.19 -21.47 3.98
C ASP A 220 11.54 -21.63 3.26
N THR A 221 12.55 -20.84 3.61
CA THR A 221 13.83 -20.83 2.90
C THR A 221 14.73 -22.01 3.30
N PRO A 222 15.61 -22.50 2.40
CA PRO A 222 16.57 -23.57 2.67
C PRO A 222 17.53 -23.39 3.87
N ASN A 223 17.64 -22.18 4.43
CA ASN A 223 18.39 -21.95 5.68
C ASN A 223 17.60 -22.34 6.94
N PHE A 224 16.27 -22.44 6.81
CA PHE A 224 15.34 -22.82 7.86
C PHE A 224 14.64 -24.16 7.59
N THR A 225 14.69 -24.66 6.35
CA THR A 225 14.25 -25.99 5.95
C THR A 225 15.45 -26.92 5.70
N ASP A 226 15.19 -28.23 5.63
CA ASP A 226 16.18 -29.24 5.26
C ASP A 226 16.31 -29.41 3.73
N GLU A 227 15.86 -28.42 2.95
CA GLU A 227 15.92 -28.48 1.49
C GLU A 227 17.38 -28.51 1.00
N PRO A 228 17.76 -29.49 0.17
CA PRO A 228 19.12 -29.59 -0.35
C PRO A 228 19.37 -28.54 -1.44
N ILE A 229 20.29 -27.61 -1.16
CA ILE A 229 20.77 -26.60 -2.11
C ILE A 229 22.30 -26.59 -2.17
N PRO A 230 22.93 -26.12 -3.26
CA PRO A 230 24.36 -25.86 -3.29
C PRO A 230 24.81 -24.94 -2.15
N ASP A 231 25.92 -25.26 -1.49
CA ASP A 231 26.41 -24.53 -0.31
C ASP A 231 26.64 -23.04 -0.57
N GLU A 232 27.04 -22.68 -1.78
CA GLU A 232 27.27 -21.30 -2.24
C GLU A 232 25.99 -20.43 -2.20
N LEU A 233 24.81 -21.04 -2.22
CA LEU A 233 23.53 -20.33 -2.17
C LEU A 233 23.09 -20.00 -0.73
N ARG A 234 23.56 -20.76 0.28
CA ARG A 234 23.16 -20.54 1.68
C ARG A 234 23.45 -19.12 2.18
N PRO A 235 24.63 -18.52 1.91
CA PRO A 235 24.92 -17.14 2.32
C PRO A 235 24.12 -16.07 1.57
N MET A 236 23.50 -16.41 0.43
CA MET A 236 22.68 -15.49 -0.37
C MET A 236 21.22 -15.43 0.08
N LEU A 237 20.82 -16.37 0.95
CA LEU A 237 19.48 -16.45 1.52
C LEU A 237 19.44 -15.80 2.90
N VAL A 238 18.22 -15.48 3.37
CA VAL A 238 17.99 -14.94 4.72
C VAL A 238 18.64 -15.83 5.79
N SER A 239 19.38 -15.20 6.71
CA SER A 239 20.12 -15.89 7.77
C SER A 239 19.27 -16.04 9.03
N ARG A 240 19.68 -16.97 9.91
CA ARG A 240 19.11 -17.12 11.26
C ARG A 240 19.35 -15.88 12.11
N ASP A 241 20.58 -15.36 12.08
CA ASP A 241 20.96 -14.13 12.76
C ASP A 241 20.03 -12.95 12.39
N TYR A 242 19.69 -12.77 11.11
CA TYR A 242 18.76 -11.72 10.70
C TYR A 242 17.37 -11.90 11.34
N VAL A 243 16.84 -13.12 11.38
CA VAL A 243 15.53 -13.38 11.97
C VAL A 243 15.54 -13.14 13.48
N ASP A 244 16.62 -13.54 14.15
CA ASP A 244 16.80 -13.38 15.60
C ASP A 244 16.98 -11.89 15.96
N ASP A 245 17.78 -11.14 15.18
CA ASP A 245 17.97 -9.69 15.33
C ASP A 245 16.64 -8.94 15.14
N MET A 246 15.88 -9.29 14.09
CA MET A 246 14.57 -8.68 13.83
C MET A 246 13.57 -8.98 14.96
N ALA A 247 13.60 -10.18 15.54
CA ALA A 247 12.77 -10.54 16.68
C ALA A 247 13.17 -9.77 17.95
N ALA A 248 14.46 -9.61 18.20
CA ALA A 248 14.99 -8.90 19.35
C ALA A 248 14.75 -7.38 19.28
N GLU A 249 14.91 -6.77 18.10
CA GLU A 249 14.77 -5.33 17.91
C GLU A 249 13.30 -4.89 17.85
N PHE A 250 12.48 -5.56 17.03
CA PHE A 250 11.12 -5.10 16.75
C PHE A 250 10.03 -5.90 17.47
N GLY A 251 10.34 -7.11 17.94
CA GLY A 251 9.36 -8.06 18.47
C GLY A 251 8.58 -8.80 17.37
N THR A 252 8.23 -10.06 17.64
CA THR A 252 7.63 -10.99 16.66
C THR A 252 6.24 -10.60 16.16
N GLU A 253 5.55 -9.73 16.90
CA GLU A 253 4.20 -9.23 16.57
C GLU A 253 4.23 -7.83 15.92
N SER A 254 5.43 -7.29 15.64
CA SER A 254 5.54 -5.99 14.97
C SER A 254 5.16 -6.07 13.48
N PRO A 255 4.67 -4.96 12.90
CA PRO A 255 4.47 -4.86 11.45
C PRO A 255 5.74 -5.17 10.64
N THR A 256 6.89 -4.70 11.13
CA THR A 256 8.19 -4.89 10.49
C THR A 256 8.58 -6.37 10.47
N TYR A 257 8.46 -7.08 11.59
CA TYR A 257 8.70 -8.53 11.63
C TYR A 257 7.71 -9.31 10.75
N THR A 258 6.43 -8.94 10.79
CA THR A 258 5.37 -9.56 9.99
C THR A 258 5.64 -9.46 8.49
N SER A 259 6.04 -8.27 8.00
CA SER A 259 6.39 -8.12 6.58
C SER A 259 7.74 -8.74 6.24
N LYS A 260 8.81 -8.36 6.96
CA LYS A 260 10.19 -8.65 6.54
C LYS A 260 10.65 -10.07 6.85
N VAL A 261 10.02 -10.74 7.82
CA VAL A 261 10.33 -12.12 8.21
C VAL A 261 9.20 -13.07 7.83
N ARG A 262 7.96 -12.81 8.25
CA ARG A 262 6.84 -13.73 7.95
C ARG A 262 6.36 -13.65 6.49
N GLY A 263 6.68 -12.57 5.76
CA GLY A 263 6.22 -12.40 4.38
C GLY A 263 4.70 -12.20 4.31
N GLU A 264 4.11 -11.55 5.32
CA GLU A 264 2.69 -11.28 5.41
C GLU A 264 2.38 -9.79 5.46
N PHE A 265 1.23 -9.40 4.91
CA PHE A 265 0.78 -8.02 5.06
C PHE A 265 0.45 -7.79 6.53
N PRO A 266 1.14 -6.85 7.21
CA PRO A 266 0.80 -6.53 8.56
C PRO A 266 -0.61 -5.95 8.61
N HIS A 267 -1.29 -6.10 9.74
CA HIS A 267 -2.58 -5.43 9.94
C HIS A 267 -2.43 -3.89 9.91
N ASP A 268 -1.24 -3.37 10.26
CA ASP A 268 -0.94 -1.94 10.36
C ASP A 268 0.26 -1.57 9.49
N SER A 269 0.27 -0.35 8.92
CA SER A 269 1.50 0.23 8.38
C SER A 269 2.39 0.77 9.51
N GLU A 270 3.71 0.72 9.34
CA GLU A 270 4.68 1.18 10.35
C GLU A 270 4.60 2.69 10.61
N ASP A 271 4.39 3.46 9.54
CA ASP A 271 4.33 4.93 9.53
C ASP A 271 2.90 5.49 9.63
N GLY A 272 1.90 4.64 9.81
CA GLY A 272 0.51 5.05 9.98
C GLY A 272 0.31 5.79 11.30
N VAL A 273 -0.42 6.91 11.27
CA VAL A 273 -0.76 7.64 12.51
C VAL A 273 -1.65 6.78 13.39
N VAL A 274 -2.80 6.34 12.85
CA VAL A 274 -3.75 5.46 13.52
C VAL A 274 -3.59 4.04 12.97
N ARG A 275 -3.38 3.10 13.88
CA ARG A 275 -3.22 1.67 13.56
C ARG A 275 -4.59 1.03 13.31
N LEU A 276 -4.77 0.39 12.16
CA LEU A 276 -5.99 -0.31 11.76
C LEU A 276 -6.38 -1.40 12.76
N SER A 277 -5.42 -2.16 13.30
CA SER A 277 -5.66 -3.21 14.29
C SER A 277 -6.31 -2.65 15.56
N LYS A 278 -5.79 -1.52 16.04
CA LYS A 278 -6.30 -0.81 17.22
C LYS A 278 -7.67 -0.20 16.97
N LEU A 279 -7.87 0.38 15.80
CA LEU A 279 -9.17 0.93 15.41
C LEU A 279 -10.24 -0.15 15.25
N ARG A 280 -9.89 -1.32 14.69
CA ARG A 280 -10.79 -2.48 14.60
C ARG A 280 -11.19 -3.01 15.98
N ALA A 281 -10.28 -3.00 16.95
CA ALA A 281 -10.61 -3.36 18.33
C ALA A 281 -11.66 -2.41 18.94
N CYS A 282 -11.65 -1.12 18.56
CA CYS A 282 -12.65 -0.14 19.00
C CYS A 282 -14.04 -0.36 18.39
N ALA A 283 -14.13 -1.16 17.32
CA ALA A 283 -15.39 -1.50 16.65
C ALA A 283 -15.95 -2.88 17.05
N ALA A 284 -15.23 -3.63 17.89
CA ALA A 284 -15.72 -4.90 18.40
C ALA A 284 -17.01 -4.69 19.24
N PRO A 285 -17.97 -5.62 19.20
CA PRO A 285 -19.18 -5.54 20.01
C PRO A 285 -18.86 -5.34 21.50
N ARG A 286 -19.57 -4.43 22.16
CA ARG A 286 -19.44 -4.15 23.59
C ARG A 286 -20.75 -4.48 24.30
N ASP A 287 -20.66 -4.89 25.57
CA ASP A 287 -21.83 -4.98 26.45
C ASP A 287 -22.42 -3.59 26.68
N GLU A 288 -23.75 -3.54 26.87
CA GLU A 288 -24.67 -2.39 26.71
C GLU A 288 -24.09 -0.96 26.83
N PRO A 289 -24.50 -0.02 25.94
CA PRO A 289 -24.04 1.36 25.97
C PRO A 289 -24.46 2.05 27.27
N PRO A 290 -23.64 2.98 27.82
CA PRO A 290 -24.00 3.74 29.00
C PRO A 290 -25.34 4.46 28.78
N THR A 291 -26.31 4.20 29.65
CA THR A 291 -27.67 4.78 29.61
C THR A 291 -27.75 6.19 30.20
N ASP A 292 -26.62 6.78 30.59
CA ASP A 292 -26.55 8.10 31.21
C ASP A 292 -26.54 9.25 30.19
N VAL A 293 -26.89 10.45 30.65
CA VAL A 293 -26.87 11.71 29.88
C VAL A 293 -25.43 12.09 29.54
N LEU A 294 -24.87 11.47 28.51
CA LEU A 294 -23.54 11.79 28.01
C LEU A 294 -23.57 13.10 27.20
N PRO A 295 -22.51 13.95 27.28
CA PRO A 295 -22.44 15.15 26.47
C PRO A 295 -22.44 14.78 24.98
N VAL A 296 -23.34 15.44 24.23
CA VAL A 296 -23.40 15.33 22.77
C VAL A 296 -22.63 16.48 22.17
N GLU A 297 -21.64 16.18 21.34
CA GLU A 297 -20.78 17.17 20.71
C GLU A 297 -20.58 16.86 19.23
N LEU A 298 -20.42 17.91 18.42
CA LEU A 298 -20.20 17.81 16.98
C LEU A 298 -18.83 18.35 16.61
N GLY A 299 -18.14 17.67 15.71
CA GLY A 299 -17.00 18.19 14.97
C GLY A 299 -17.39 18.43 13.52
N VAL A 300 -16.87 19.51 12.92
CA VAL A 300 -17.21 19.94 11.56
C VAL A 300 -15.92 20.22 10.78
N ASP A 301 -15.69 19.46 9.72
CA ASP A 301 -14.67 19.75 8.70
C ASP A 301 -15.32 20.36 7.46
N MET A 302 -14.88 21.57 7.11
CA MET A 302 -15.50 22.40 6.08
C MET A 302 -14.84 22.21 4.72
N GLY A 303 -15.56 21.57 3.78
CA GLY A 303 -15.09 21.38 2.40
C GLY A 303 -15.23 22.61 1.47
N ALA A 304 -15.85 23.70 1.96
CA ALA A 304 -16.05 24.96 1.24
C ALA A 304 -16.69 24.85 -0.17
N GLY A 305 -17.37 23.72 -0.44
CA GLY A 305 -18.02 23.41 -1.70
C GLY A 305 -17.09 23.07 -2.87
N GLY A 306 -15.78 22.95 -2.62
CA GLY A 306 -14.86 22.19 -3.47
C GLY A 306 -14.88 20.71 -3.08
N ASP A 307 -14.63 20.46 -1.80
CA ASP A 307 -14.75 19.16 -1.15
C ASP A 307 -16.08 19.03 -0.38
N GLU A 308 -16.34 17.84 0.16
CA GLU A 308 -17.52 17.55 0.96
C GLU A 308 -17.38 18.12 2.37
N THR A 309 -18.44 18.68 2.92
CA THR A 309 -18.48 19.08 4.34
C THR A 309 -19.00 17.91 5.15
N SER A 310 -18.26 17.50 6.18
CA SER A 310 -18.65 16.42 7.09
C SER A 310 -18.87 16.95 8.50
N ILE A 311 -19.97 16.54 9.11
CA ILE A 311 -20.29 16.76 10.51
C ILE A 311 -20.32 15.39 11.18
N ARG A 312 -19.54 15.23 12.25
CA ARG A 312 -19.51 13.98 13.01
C ARG A 312 -19.93 14.19 14.46
N GLU A 313 -20.87 13.37 14.92
CA GLU A 313 -21.35 13.35 16.30
C GLU A 313 -20.48 12.46 17.18
N ARG A 314 -20.31 12.86 18.44
CA ARG A 314 -19.98 11.96 19.53
C ARG A 314 -20.97 12.10 20.68
N ARG A 315 -21.20 11.01 21.40
CA ARG A 315 -22.00 10.94 22.62
C ARG A 315 -21.14 10.36 23.73
N GLY A 316 -20.56 11.22 24.56
CA GLY A 316 -19.47 10.82 25.45
C GLY A 316 -18.30 10.25 24.64
N MET A 317 -17.97 8.97 24.86
CA MET A 317 -16.93 8.25 24.13
C MET A 317 -17.44 7.45 22.93
N VAL A 318 -18.75 7.48 22.65
CA VAL A 318 -19.37 6.75 21.54
C VAL A 318 -19.40 7.60 20.28
N VAL A 319 -18.91 7.05 19.17
CA VAL A 319 -18.99 7.70 17.86
C VAL A 319 -20.40 7.57 17.29
N GLY A 320 -20.98 8.69 16.88
CA GLY A 320 -22.36 8.79 16.43
C GLY A 320 -22.51 9.10 14.95
N ARG A 321 -23.67 9.69 14.62
CA ARG A 321 -24.09 9.98 13.24
C ARG A 321 -23.10 10.84 12.46
N GLU A 322 -23.17 10.69 11.14
CA GLU A 322 -22.53 11.55 10.16
C GLU A 322 -23.58 12.34 9.38
N TRP A 323 -23.39 13.66 9.25
CA TRP A 323 -24.09 14.45 8.23
C TRP A 323 -23.09 14.90 7.18
N ARG A 324 -23.49 14.82 5.91
CA ARG A 324 -22.66 15.20 4.78
C ARG A 324 -23.41 16.06 3.80
N PHE A 325 -22.77 17.10 3.29
CA PHE A 325 -23.33 17.94 2.24
C PHE A 325 -22.24 18.68 1.45
N ARG A 326 -22.62 19.14 0.26
CA ARG A 326 -21.81 20.05 -0.56
C ARG A 326 -22.58 21.35 -0.73
N GLU A 327 -22.13 22.39 -0.05
CA GLU A 327 -22.74 23.72 -0.12
C GLU A 327 -21.62 24.77 -0.16
N LYS A 328 -21.70 25.67 -1.15
CA LYS A 328 -20.73 26.74 -1.36
C LYS A 328 -21.12 28.01 -0.60
N ASP A 329 -22.42 28.18 -0.36
CA ASP A 329 -22.95 29.33 0.35
C ASP A 329 -22.77 29.16 1.87
N PRO A 330 -21.95 30.00 2.53
CA PRO A 330 -21.70 29.86 3.97
C PRO A 330 -22.96 29.96 4.83
N VAL A 331 -23.95 30.75 4.40
CA VAL A 331 -25.20 30.95 5.16
C VAL A 331 -26.06 29.68 5.10
N LYS A 332 -26.12 29.04 3.94
CA LYS A 332 -26.84 27.76 3.77
C LYS A 332 -26.10 26.62 4.46
N ALA A 333 -24.77 26.59 4.39
CA ALA A 333 -23.95 25.62 5.12
C ALA A 333 -24.17 25.73 6.64
N ALA A 334 -24.16 26.96 7.18
CA ALA A 334 -24.48 27.18 8.60
C ALA A 334 -25.90 26.75 8.96
N ALA A 335 -26.89 26.94 8.08
CA ALA A 335 -28.25 26.45 8.31
C ALA A 335 -28.31 24.91 8.42
N ARG A 336 -27.55 24.18 7.59
CA ARG A 336 -27.41 22.72 7.70
C ARG A 336 -26.75 22.28 8.99
N ILE A 337 -25.73 23.00 9.45
CA ILE A 337 -25.09 22.71 10.75
C ILE A 337 -26.09 22.93 11.89
N VAL A 338 -26.92 23.98 11.84
CA VAL A 338 -27.98 24.20 12.84
C VAL A 338 -29.04 23.09 12.83
N GLU A 339 -29.38 22.54 11.67
CA GLU A 339 -30.24 21.36 11.56
C GLU A 339 -29.62 20.16 12.30
N ALA A 340 -28.34 19.86 12.06
CA ALA A 340 -27.62 18.80 12.77
C ALA A 340 -27.53 19.04 14.29
N ILE A 341 -27.32 20.29 14.74
CA ILE A 341 -27.33 20.65 16.18
C ILE A 341 -28.68 20.30 16.82
N ARG A 342 -29.78 20.63 16.15
CA ARG A 342 -31.13 20.39 16.66
C ARG A 342 -31.47 18.90 16.69
N GLU A 343 -31.08 18.16 15.66
CA GLU A 343 -31.31 16.72 15.55
C GLU A 343 -30.47 15.90 16.55
N SER A 344 -29.28 16.39 16.90
CA SER A 344 -28.38 15.75 17.86
C SER A 344 -28.64 16.15 19.31
N GLY A 345 -29.12 17.38 19.54
CA GLY A 345 -29.14 17.99 20.86
C GLY A 345 -27.74 18.39 21.34
N ALA A 346 -26.82 18.68 20.41
CA ALA A 346 -25.43 18.96 20.74
C ALA A 346 -25.27 20.19 21.65
N GLY A 347 -24.50 20.02 22.72
CA GLY A 347 -24.11 21.09 23.63
C GLY A 347 -22.95 21.94 23.10
N THR A 348 -22.05 21.32 22.33
CA THR A 348 -20.85 21.98 21.79
C THR A 348 -20.62 21.56 20.33
N VAL A 349 -20.21 22.52 19.50
CA VAL A 349 -19.81 22.31 18.10
C VAL A 349 -18.43 22.89 17.88
N LYS A 350 -17.53 22.08 17.35
CA LYS A 350 -16.14 22.44 17.03
C LYS A 350 -15.98 22.44 15.51
N VAL A 351 -15.58 23.59 14.98
CA VAL A 351 -15.47 23.81 13.53
C VAL A 351 -14.03 24.10 13.19
N ASP A 352 -13.46 23.43 12.19
CA ASP A 352 -12.16 23.86 11.64
C ASP A 352 -12.31 25.29 11.11
N SER A 353 -11.61 26.25 11.74
CA SER A 353 -11.75 27.67 11.43
C SER A 353 -10.83 28.14 10.30
N ILE A 354 -10.06 27.25 9.67
CA ILE A 354 -9.20 27.62 8.54
C ILE A 354 -10.05 28.13 7.36
N GLY A 355 -9.68 29.28 6.81
CA GLY A 355 -10.33 29.87 5.63
C GLY A 355 -11.79 30.24 5.88
N ILE A 356 -12.71 29.60 5.15
CA ILE A 356 -14.17 29.87 5.23
C ILE A 356 -14.75 29.48 6.59
N GLY A 357 -14.11 28.55 7.31
CA GLY A 357 -14.54 28.11 8.64
C GLY A 357 -14.70 29.24 9.65
N TRP A 358 -13.85 30.28 9.59
CA TRP A 358 -13.97 31.46 10.46
C TRP A 358 -15.32 32.18 10.28
N GLY A 359 -15.77 32.33 9.03
CA GLY A 359 -17.06 32.95 8.72
C GLY A 359 -18.25 32.10 9.19
N ILE A 360 -18.14 30.77 9.09
CA ILE A 360 -19.14 29.83 9.61
C ILE A 360 -19.25 29.93 11.13
N VAL A 361 -18.12 29.97 11.84
CA VAL A 361 -18.08 30.14 13.30
C VAL A 361 -18.80 31.42 13.72
N GLY A 362 -18.52 32.54 13.04
CA GLY A 362 -19.21 33.81 13.29
C GLY A 362 -20.73 33.70 13.07
N ASN A 363 -21.14 33.12 11.96
CA ASN A 363 -22.56 32.97 11.64
C ASN A 363 -23.31 32.05 12.60
N LEU A 364 -22.68 30.97 13.06
CA LEU A 364 -23.26 30.08 14.07
C LEU A 364 -23.38 30.77 15.43
N ARG A 365 -22.38 31.56 15.85
CA ARG A 365 -22.47 32.36 17.08
C ARG A 365 -23.61 33.37 17.03
N GLU A 366 -23.76 34.08 15.92
CA GLU A 366 -24.88 35.00 15.70
C GLU A 366 -26.23 34.26 15.78
N LYS A 367 -26.35 33.07 15.18
CA LYS A 367 -27.55 32.24 15.27
C LYS A 367 -27.85 31.76 16.68
N ARG A 368 -26.82 31.50 17.51
CA ARG A 368 -26.96 31.22 18.94
C ARG A 368 -27.57 32.42 19.68
N GLU A 369 -27.05 33.62 19.44
CA GLU A 369 -27.55 34.87 20.05
C GLU A 369 -29.00 35.15 19.65
N GLN A 370 -29.39 34.79 18.41
CA GLN A 370 -30.77 34.84 17.92
C GLN A 370 -31.67 33.72 18.46
N GLY A 371 -31.17 32.85 19.34
CA GLY A 371 -31.94 31.72 19.90
C GLY A 371 -32.27 30.61 18.89
N ARG A 372 -31.57 30.54 17.75
CA ARG A 372 -31.81 29.48 16.74
C ARG A 372 -31.26 28.12 17.17
N HIS A 373 -30.27 28.11 18.06
CA HIS A 373 -29.75 26.93 18.76
C HIS A 373 -29.09 27.35 20.08
N THR A 374 -28.77 26.39 20.94
CA THR A 374 -28.15 26.63 22.26
C THR A 374 -26.68 26.24 22.33
N ALA A 375 -26.20 25.45 21.37
CA ALA A 375 -24.83 24.92 21.36
C ALA A 375 -23.74 26.01 21.44
N GLU A 376 -22.70 25.73 22.23
CA GLU A 376 -21.47 26.51 22.24
C GLU A 376 -20.64 26.24 20.97
N ILE A 377 -20.13 27.30 20.34
CA ILE A 377 -19.40 27.22 19.07
C ILE A 377 -17.92 27.55 19.27
N LEU A 378 -17.07 26.56 19.05
CA LEU A 378 -15.63 26.64 19.14
C LEU A 378 -15.01 26.59 17.74
N GLY A 379 -14.25 27.63 17.37
CA GLY A 379 -13.40 27.59 16.19
C GLY A 379 -12.05 26.96 16.56
N VAL A 380 -11.63 25.94 15.82
CA VAL A 380 -10.36 25.25 16.02
C VAL A 380 -9.51 25.46 14.78
N ASN A 381 -8.37 26.12 14.91
CA ASN A 381 -7.46 26.31 13.81
C ASN A 381 -6.36 25.24 13.85
N VAL A 382 -6.54 24.14 13.11
CA VAL A 382 -5.58 23.02 13.14
C VAL A 382 -4.21 23.35 12.54
N SER A 383 -4.06 24.51 11.89
CA SER A 383 -2.78 25.01 11.36
C SER A 383 -1.91 25.74 12.38
N GLU A 384 -2.48 26.10 13.54
CA GLU A 384 -1.75 26.77 14.62
C GLU A 384 -0.72 25.86 15.30
N ALA A 385 0.13 26.48 16.11
CA ALA A 385 1.09 25.76 16.92
C ALA A 385 0.38 24.79 17.87
N SER A 386 0.99 23.62 18.07
CA SER A 386 0.55 22.67 19.07
C SER A 386 0.58 23.29 20.47
N THR A 387 -0.34 22.86 21.34
CA THR A 387 -0.27 23.18 22.78
C THR A 387 0.90 22.46 23.48
N GLU A 388 1.45 21.42 22.84
CA GLU A 388 2.66 20.71 23.21
C GLU A 388 3.74 20.85 22.12
N PRO A 389 4.38 22.04 21.99
CA PRO A 389 5.28 22.35 20.88
C PRO A 389 6.60 21.55 20.91
N GLN A 390 6.91 20.91 22.04
CA GLN A 390 8.05 20.00 22.21
C GLN A 390 7.78 18.60 21.62
N ARG A 391 6.51 18.22 21.43
CA ARG A 391 6.12 16.90 20.90
C ARG A 391 5.54 16.99 19.49
N PHE A 392 4.84 18.07 19.16
CA PHE A 392 4.16 18.23 17.87
C PHE A 392 4.46 19.58 17.23
N THR A 393 4.59 19.60 15.92
CA THR A 393 4.84 20.84 15.16
C THR A 393 3.60 21.73 15.04
N ARG A 394 2.42 21.14 14.89
CA ARG A 394 1.13 21.82 14.67
C ARG A 394 0.01 21.14 15.43
N LEU A 395 -1.07 21.87 15.66
CA LEU A 395 -2.27 21.36 16.32
C LEU A 395 -2.88 20.16 15.57
N ARG A 396 -2.82 20.14 14.23
CA ARG A 396 -3.20 18.94 13.44
C ARG A 396 -2.45 17.69 13.91
N SER A 397 -1.11 17.77 14.04
CA SER A 397 -0.31 16.62 14.47
C SER A 397 -0.68 16.18 15.88
N GLN A 398 -0.94 17.14 16.77
CA GLN A 398 -1.39 16.86 18.13
C GLN A 398 -2.76 16.15 18.14
N ILE A 399 -3.78 16.71 17.49
CA ILE A 399 -5.13 16.14 17.41
C ILE A 399 -5.09 14.72 16.86
N TRP A 400 -4.40 14.52 15.74
CA TRP A 400 -4.30 13.20 15.11
C TRP A 400 -3.60 12.16 16.01
N TRP A 401 -2.60 12.58 16.79
CA TRP A 401 -1.87 11.69 17.67
C TRP A 401 -2.61 11.41 18.99
N GLU A 402 -3.09 12.45 19.66
CA GLU A 402 -3.70 12.33 20.99
C GLU A 402 -5.13 11.85 20.95
N ILE A 403 -5.83 12.09 19.85
CA ILE A 403 -7.21 11.64 19.68
C ILE A 403 -7.20 10.39 18.80
N GLY A 404 -6.76 10.53 17.56
CA GLY A 404 -6.81 9.44 16.59
C GLY A 404 -6.02 8.21 17.05
N ARG A 405 -4.74 8.40 17.36
CA ARG A 405 -3.86 7.30 17.76
C ARG A 405 -4.14 6.84 19.18
N LYS A 406 -4.05 7.72 20.17
CA LYS A 406 -4.14 7.33 21.58
C LYS A 406 -5.50 6.75 21.97
N LEU A 407 -6.62 7.35 21.55
CA LEU A 407 -7.93 6.76 21.86
C LEU A 407 -8.13 5.39 21.21
N SER A 408 -7.54 5.17 20.02
CA SER A 408 -7.53 3.85 19.39
C SER A 408 -6.63 2.85 20.13
N GLU A 409 -5.42 3.26 20.52
CA GLU A 409 -4.47 2.42 21.27
C GLU A 409 -5.06 1.95 22.60
N ASP A 410 -5.73 2.87 23.30
CA ASP A 410 -6.34 2.64 24.61
C ASP A 410 -7.75 2.02 24.51
N CYS A 411 -8.28 1.85 23.30
CA CYS A 411 -9.65 1.41 23.03
C CYS A 411 -10.72 2.25 23.76
N SER A 412 -10.45 3.54 23.98
CA SER A 412 -11.25 4.38 24.87
C SER A 412 -12.47 5.00 24.20
N TRP A 413 -12.50 5.08 22.87
CA TRP A 413 -13.71 5.42 22.09
C TRP A 413 -14.39 4.20 21.49
N ASP A 414 -15.69 4.31 21.21
CA ASP A 414 -16.55 3.21 20.74
C ASP A 414 -17.03 3.46 19.31
N LEU A 415 -16.69 2.56 18.39
CA LEU A 415 -17.12 2.57 16.99
C LEU A 415 -18.10 1.42 16.67
N SER A 416 -18.48 0.61 17.67
CA SER A 416 -19.27 -0.61 17.47
C SER A 416 -20.69 -0.33 17.00
N GLY A 417 -21.26 0.82 17.37
CA GLY A 417 -22.60 1.27 16.99
C GLY A 417 -22.72 1.89 15.60
N LEU A 418 -21.64 1.95 14.81
CA LEU A 418 -21.67 2.48 13.45
C LEU A 418 -22.12 1.42 12.44
N GLU A 419 -22.94 1.86 11.48
CA GLU A 419 -23.29 1.06 10.30
C GLU A 419 -22.03 0.68 9.50
N GLU A 420 -22.00 -0.51 8.90
CA GLU A 420 -20.81 -1.06 8.24
C GLU A 420 -20.21 -0.10 7.19
N ASP A 421 -21.04 0.40 6.27
CA ASP A 421 -20.60 1.32 5.22
C ASP A 421 -20.00 2.63 5.76
N ASP A 422 -20.50 3.11 6.90
CA ASP A 422 -19.97 4.30 7.55
C ASP A 422 -18.66 4.00 8.28
N ARG A 423 -18.63 2.90 9.02
CA ARG A 423 -17.43 2.40 9.70
C ARG A 423 -16.28 2.17 8.72
N GLU A 424 -16.51 1.50 7.59
CA GLU A 424 -15.47 1.25 6.59
C GLU A 424 -14.91 2.56 6.01
N ARG A 425 -15.78 3.54 5.71
CA ARG A 425 -15.34 4.86 5.22
C ARG A 425 -14.50 5.59 6.27
N LEU A 426 -14.96 5.62 7.51
CA LEU A 426 -14.28 6.29 8.61
C LEU A 426 -12.92 5.63 8.89
N VAL A 427 -12.89 4.30 8.99
CA VAL A 427 -11.66 3.50 9.18
C VAL A 427 -10.68 3.78 8.06
N SER A 428 -11.12 3.75 6.81
CA SER A 428 -10.27 4.06 5.66
C SER A 428 -9.64 5.45 5.74
N GLN A 429 -10.36 6.46 6.26
CA GLN A 429 -9.83 7.81 6.41
C GLN A 429 -8.89 7.96 7.61
N LEU A 430 -9.20 7.32 8.75
CA LEU A 430 -8.37 7.39 9.96
C LEU A 430 -7.02 6.70 9.79
N THR A 431 -6.94 5.61 9.03
CA THR A 431 -5.69 4.83 8.86
C THR A 431 -4.80 5.32 7.71
N ALA A 432 -5.25 6.29 6.92
CA ALA A 432 -4.52 6.74 5.74
C ALA A 432 -3.37 7.73 6.01
N PRO A 433 -3.48 8.68 6.97
CA PRO A 433 -2.39 9.60 7.26
C PRO A 433 -1.16 8.90 7.82
N LYS A 434 -0.01 9.37 7.35
CA LYS A 434 1.30 8.96 7.86
C LYS A 434 1.92 10.01 8.75
N TYR A 435 2.83 9.60 9.62
CA TYR A 435 3.67 10.51 10.39
C TYR A 435 5.15 10.31 10.06
N SER A 436 5.93 11.35 10.34
CA SER A 436 7.38 11.32 10.39
C SER A 436 7.87 12.01 11.67
N ILE A 437 9.16 11.85 11.95
CA ILE A 437 9.85 12.55 13.03
C ILE A 437 10.73 13.63 12.39
N ASP A 438 10.58 14.88 12.81
CA ASP A 438 11.42 15.97 12.33
C ASP A 438 12.82 15.93 12.95
N SER A 439 13.72 16.80 12.48
CA SER A 439 15.10 16.88 13.00
C SER A 439 15.19 17.24 14.49
N ALA A 440 14.11 17.76 15.09
CA ALA A 440 14.01 18.08 16.50
C ALA A 440 13.33 16.96 17.33
N GLY A 441 13.07 15.81 16.72
CA GLY A 441 12.44 14.67 17.40
C GLY A 441 10.92 14.79 17.56
N ARG A 442 10.27 15.76 16.90
CA ARG A 442 8.82 16.00 17.03
C ARG A 442 8.04 15.21 15.99
N ILE A 443 6.83 14.81 16.37
CA ILE A 443 5.90 14.10 15.51
C ILE A 443 5.26 15.08 14.52
N VAL A 444 5.33 14.73 13.25
CA VAL A 444 4.73 15.49 12.14
C VAL A 444 3.79 14.57 11.38
N VAL A 445 2.50 14.85 11.47
CA VAL A 445 1.51 14.21 10.60
C VAL A 445 1.57 14.87 9.23
N GLU A 446 1.53 14.07 8.17
CA GLU A 446 1.63 14.56 6.80
C GLU A 446 0.54 15.60 6.48
N PRO A 447 0.79 16.54 5.55
CA PRO A 447 -0.24 17.46 5.08
C PRO A 447 -1.42 16.72 4.45
N LYS A 448 -2.64 17.27 4.58
CA LYS A 448 -3.89 16.72 4.02
C LYS A 448 -3.77 16.36 2.52
N ALA A 449 -2.99 17.11 1.75
CA ALA A 449 -2.73 16.85 0.33
C ALA A 449 -2.06 15.49 0.05
N GLU A 450 -1.14 15.02 0.91
CA GLU A 450 -0.50 13.71 0.74
C GLU A 450 -1.48 12.58 1.05
N THR A 451 -2.30 12.74 2.09
CA THR A 451 -3.39 11.80 2.41
C THR A 451 -4.41 11.72 1.26
N ILE A 452 -4.76 12.85 0.64
CA ILE A 452 -5.65 12.90 -0.54
C ILE A 452 -5.05 12.11 -1.71
N LYS A 453 -3.75 12.27 -2.01
CA LYS A 453 -3.09 11.49 -3.08
C LYS A 453 -3.22 9.98 -2.85
N ARG A 454 -3.16 9.54 -1.59
CA ARG A 454 -3.28 8.12 -1.20
C ARG A 454 -4.71 7.61 -1.27
N LEU A 455 -5.67 8.38 -0.75
CA LEU A 455 -7.09 8.00 -0.69
C LEU A 455 -7.86 8.23 -1.99
N GLY A 456 -7.39 9.15 -2.84
CA GLY A 456 -8.14 9.68 -3.98
C GLY A 456 -9.31 10.60 -3.57
N ARG A 457 -9.45 10.92 -2.28
CA ARG A 457 -10.48 11.81 -1.71
C ARG A 457 -10.00 12.42 -0.40
N SER A 458 -10.68 13.47 0.05
CA SER A 458 -10.38 14.15 1.31
C SER A 458 -10.82 13.33 2.54
N PRO A 459 -10.03 13.31 3.64
CA PRO A 459 -10.36 12.59 4.88
C PRO A 459 -11.30 13.41 5.81
N ASP A 460 -12.36 14.03 5.26
CA ASP A 460 -13.16 15.02 6.00
C ASP A 460 -13.94 14.42 7.18
N ASN A 461 -14.35 13.16 7.07
CA ASN A 461 -15.09 12.46 8.12
C ASN A 461 -14.17 12.13 9.32
N ALA A 462 -12.92 11.72 9.04
CA ALA A 462 -11.93 11.53 10.08
C ALA A 462 -11.55 12.86 10.75
N ASP A 463 -11.26 13.91 9.98
CA ASP A 463 -10.94 15.23 10.53
C ASP A 463 -12.11 15.78 11.39
N ALA A 464 -13.36 15.63 10.94
CA ALA A 464 -14.55 15.99 11.72
C ALA A 464 -14.69 15.17 13.02
N LEU A 465 -14.44 13.86 12.98
CA LEU A 465 -14.45 13.02 14.19
C LEU A 465 -13.43 13.50 15.22
N LEU A 466 -12.20 13.74 14.79
CA LEU A 466 -11.13 14.15 15.70
C LEU A 466 -11.42 15.51 16.32
N LEU A 467 -12.02 16.44 15.55
CA LEU A 467 -12.51 17.70 16.09
C LEU A 467 -13.60 17.47 17.14
N ALA A 468 -14.55 16.55 16.93
CA ALA A 468 -15.62 16.28 17.90
C ALA A 468 -15.04 15.90 19.28
N PHE A 469 -13.97 15.08 19.30
CA PHE A 469 -13.28 14.64 20.51
C PHE A 469 -12.25 15.63 21.06
N TYR A 470 -11.89 16.68 20.33
CA TYR A 470 -10.88 17.64 20.77
C TYR A 470 -11.38 18.53 21.91
N ALA A 471 -10.67 18.55 23.04
CA ALA A 471 -10.96 19.44 24.15
C ALA A 471 -9.97 20.61 24.14
N ALA A 472 -10.45 21.81 23.80
CA ALA A 472 -9.60 23.01 23.85
C ALA A 472 -9.18 23.33 25.30
N PRO A 473 -7.96 23.84 25.53
CA PRO A 473 -7.54 24.29 26.86
C PRO A 473 -8.51 25.33 27.43
N GLY A 474 -9.06 25.05 28.62
CA GLY A 474 -10.03 25.92 29.30
C GLY A 474 -11.45 25.34 29.46
N GLY A 475 -11.76 24.19 28.86
CA GLY A 475 -13.05 23.50 29.00
C GLY A 475 -13.05 22.26 29.93
N PHE A 476 -12.02 22.11 30.77
CA PHE A 476 -11.52 20.80 31.22
C PHE A 476 -12.06 20.26 32.56
N ASP A 477 -13.03 20.89 33.22
CA ASP A 477 -13.47 20.44 34.55
C ASP A 477 -14.65 19.46 34.58
N ALA A 478 -15.40 19.29 33.48
CA ALA A 478 -16.63 18.46 33.51
C ALA A 478 -16.41 17.00 33.08
N ALA A 479 -15.51 16.73 32.12
CA ALA A 479 -15.38 15.39 31.53
C ALA A 479 -14.51 14.43 32.36
N MET A 480 -13.49 14.94 33.06
CA MET A 480 -12.60 14.12 33.88
C MET A 480 -13.15 13.81 35.29
N GLY A 481 -14.10 14.60 35.79
CA GLY A 481 -14.74 14.37 37.08
C GLY A 481 -15.52 13.05 37.14
N TYR A 482 -16.08 12.60 36.02
CA TYR A 482 -16.82 11.33 35.92
C TYR A 482 -15.93 10.11 36.19
N LEU A 483 -14.67 10.13 35.73
CA LEU A 483 -13.72 9.03 35.94
C LEU A 483 -13.20 8.94 37.38
N ALA A 484 -13.09 10.08 38.08
CA ALA A 484 -12.71 10.09 39.49
C ALA A 484 -13.83 9.52 40.39
N GLY A 485 -15.09 9.70 40.00
CA GLY A 485 -16.25 9.14 40.70
C GLY A 485 -16.39 7.62 40.57
N MET A 486 -16.07 7.04 39.40
CA MET A 486 -16.19 5.58 39.18
C MET A 486 -15.08 4.75 39.81
N LYS A 487 -13.90 5.33 40.10
CA LYS A 487 -12.81 4.62 40.81
C LYS A 487 -12.99 4.58 42.33
N ALA A 488 -13.98 5.30 42.85
CA ALA A 488 -14.26 5.42 44.28
C ALA A 488 -15.58 4.77 44.71
N GLY A 489 -16.25 4.04 43.81
CA GLY A 489 -17.52 3.33 44.06
C GLY A 489 -17.36 1.82 44.08
#